data_AF-A0A317UA00-F1
#
_entry.id   AF-A0A317UA00-F1
#
_cell.length_a   1.000
_cell.length_b   1.000
_cell.length_c   1.000
_cell.angle_alpha   90.00
_cell.angle_beta   90.00
_cell.angle_gamma   90.00
#
_symmetry.space_group_name_H-M   'P 1'
#
loop_
_entity.id
_entity.type
_entity.pdbx_description
1 polymer ?
#
loop_
_entity_poly.entity_id
_entity_poly.type
_entity_poly.pdbx_seq_one_letter_code
_entity_poly.pdbx_strand_id
1 'polypeptide(L)'
;MIDAALSDGNGDHDTASCARVYQTRAGFPPVDRACISVPDTRRGTFMLYEIISGFYVDYCHRGAHDGLCLQVNFGKEKFFIPQMDLKSTKATLAVIDALDVKIFFRRRCREGLTKHMEQIYLQAEHDNGCLTAINIYKNMPQKRLESEAGQEIREYLTAMSESILLWDLEMQLPKQLGDFLQLDCAPPEILEKVFSAKYDDMSIDEKSYMLDAMRRAEKREANEFSL
;
A
#
# COMPACT_ATOMS: atom_id res chain seq x y z
N MET A 1 -31.27 -41.82 -46.31
CA MET A 1 -31.25 -40.59 -45.50
C MET A 1 -29.85 -40.52 -44.92
N ILE A 2 -29.04 -39.64 -45.49
CA ILE A 2 -27.58 -39.65 -45.57
C ILE A 2 -27.06 -38.28 -45.09
N ASP A 3 -25.90 -38.28 -44.41
CA ASP A 3 -24.90 -37.20 -44.18
C ASP A 3 -25.31 -35.91 -43.44
N ALA A 4 -24.43 -35.11 -42.84
CA ALA A 4 -23.07 -35.18 -42.27
C ALA A 4 -22.70 -33.74 -41.84
N ALA A 5 -21.72 -33.60 -40.94
CA ALA A 5 -20.71 -32.52 -40.91
C ALA A 5 -21.04 -31.06 -40.46
N LEU A 6 -20.38 -30.69 -39.34
CA LEU A 6 -19.34 -29.63 -39.17
C LEU A 6 -19.64 -28.13 -39.39
N SER A 7 -18.80 -27.35 -38.67
CA SER A 7 -18.41 -25.93 -38.80
C SER A 7 -19.20 -24.95 -37.91
N ASP A 8 -18.64 -24.04 -37.13
CA ASP A 8 -17.28 -23.67 -36.67
C ASP A 8 -17.53 -22.76 -35.44
N GLY A 9 -16.83 -22.89 -34.32
CA GLY A 9 -15.60 -22.13 -34.07
C GLY A 9 -15.86 -20.78 -33.39
N ASN A 10 -15.57 -20.66 -32.08
CA ASN A 10 -14.56 -19.71 -31.56
C ASN A 10 -14.59 -19.58 -30.03
N GLY A 11 -13.46 -19.98 -29.43
CA GLY A 11 -12.74 -19.09 -28.52
C GLY A 11 -13.16 -19.07 -27.07
N ASP A 12 -12.91 -20.17 -26.36
CA ASP A 12 -12.56 -20.10 -24.94
C ASP A 12 -11.36 -19.18 -24.75
N HIS A 13 -11.61 -17.92 -24.38
CA HIS A 13 -10.61 -17.04 -23.79
C HIS A 13 -10.93 -16.87 -22.32
N ASP A 14 -10.33 -17.76 -21.53
CA ASP A 14 -9.83 -17.58 -20.16
C ASP A 14 -10.14 -16.22 -19.50
N THR A 15 -11.36 -16.08 -18.99
CA THR A 15 -11.68 -15.15 -17.88
C THR A 15 -11.55 -15.83 -16.52
N ALA A 16 -11.23 -17.13 -16.49
CA ALA A 16 -11.16 -17.95 -15.29
C ALA A 16 -9.82 -17.86 -14.52
N SER A 17 -8.81 -17.13 -15.01
CA SER A 17 -7.47 -17.14 -14.41
C SER A 17 -7.20 -16.05 -13.35
N CYS A 18 -8.05 -15.02 -13.21
CA CYS A 18 -7.78 -13.94 -12.23
C CYS A 18 -8.52 -14.14 -10.89
N ALA A 19 -9.61 -14.90 -10.89
CA ALA A 19 -10.51 -15.02 -9.73
C ALA A 19 -10.15 -16.12 -8.71
N ARG A 20 -9.16 -16.98 -9.00
CA ARG A 20 -8.83 -18.14 -8.12
C ARG A 20 -7.84 -17.87 -7.00
N VAL A 21 -7.29 -16.66 -6.87
CA VAL A 21 -6.24 -16.37 -5.87
C VAL A 21 -6.81 -16.15 -4.45
N TYR A 22 -8.14 -16.02 -4.28
CA TYR A 22 -8.74 -15.56 -3.02
C TYR A 22 -9.53 -16.61 -2.22
N GLN A 23 -9.21 -17.90 -2.37
CA GLN A 23 -9.81 -18.93 -1.51
C GLN A 23 -8.74 -19.71 -0.74
N THR A 24 -8.52 -19.32 0.51
CA THR A 24 -8.18 -20.27 1.58
C THR A 24 -9.05 -20.03 2.80
N ARG A 25 -9.71 -21.12 3.23
CA ARG A 25 -10.51 -21.25 4.45
C ARG A 25 -9.58 -21.48 5.65
N ALA A 26 -10.07 -21.02 6.80
CA ALA A 26 -9.71 -21.42 8.17
C ALA A 26 -8.32 -20.97 8.69
N GLY A 27 -8.36 -20.05 9.67
CA GLY A 27 -7.20 -19.64 10.47
C GLY A 27 -6.33 -18.60 9.77
N PHE A 28 -6.69 -17.32 9.91
CA PHE A 28 -5.90 -16.21 9.35
C PHE A 28 -4.53 -16.10 10.05
N PRO A 29 -3.41 -16.31 9.34
CA PRO A 29 -2.08 -15.91 9.79
C PRO A 29 -1.83 -14.43 9.40
N PRO A 30 -0.78 -13.77 9.91
CA PRO A 30 -0.70 -12.32 10.01
C PRO A 30 -0.57 -11.65 8.63
N VAL A 31 -1.47 -10.71 8.32
CA VAL A 31 -1.39 -9.66 7.27
C VAL A 31 -0.49 -10.00 6.08
N ASP A 32 -0.77 -11.11 5.39
CA ASP A 32 -0.14 -11.41 4.11
C ASP A 32 -0.86 -10.65 3.01
N ARG A 33 -0.18 -9.61 2.51
CA ARG A 33 -0.65 -8.74 1.43
C ARG A 33 -0.94 -9.58 0.19
N ALA A 34 -2.13 -9.44 -0.38
CA ALA A 34 -2.37 -9.93 -1.73
C ALA A 34 -1.42 -9.17 -2.68
N CYS A 35 -0.64 -9.91 -3.46
CA CYS A 35 0.35 -9.37 -4.39
C CYS A 35 0.02 -9.85 -5.80
N ILE A 36 -0.28 -8.92 -6.69
CA ILE A 36 -0.55 -9.21 -8.10
C ILE A 36 0.54 -8.58 -8.94
N SER A 37 1.10 -9.34 -9.87
CA SER A 37 2.07 -8.80 -10.84
C SER A 37 1.40 -8.61 -12.18
N VAL A 38 1.52 -7.41 -12.73
CA VAL A 38 1.02 -7.06 -14.06
C VAL A 38 2.16 -6.54 -14.94
N PRO A 39 2.17 -6.89 -16.23
CA PRO A 39 3.21 -6.42 -17.14
C PRO A 39 3.06 -4.92 -17.38
N ASP A 40 4.16 -4.18 -17.44
CA ASP A 40 4.16 -2.75 -17.82
C ASP A 40 3.91 -2.59 -19.34
N THR A 41 2.68 -2.86 -19.77
CA THR A 41 2.18 -2.87 -21.15
C THR A 41 0.74 -2.35 -21.21
N ARG A 42 0.23 -1.95 -22.40
CA ARG A 42 -1.16 -1.46 -22.56
C ARG A 42 -2.20 -2.38 -21.94
N ARG A 43 -2.02 -3.69 -22.15
CA ARG A 43 -2.85 -4.70 -21.52
C ARG A 43 -2.73 -4.69 -20.00
N GLY A 44 -1.53 -4.48 -19.46
CA GLY A 44 -1.32 -4.38 -18.02
C GLY A 44 -1.89 -3.13 -17.36
N THR A 45 -1.95 -1.97 -18.04
CA THR A 45 -2.70 -0.81 -17.51
C THR A 45 -4.19 -1.09 -17.47
N PHE A 46 -4.73 -1.73 -18.51
CA PHE A 46 -6.11 -2.21 -18.48
C PHE A 46 -6.33 -3.21 -17.33
N MET A 47 -5.40 -4.14 -17.10
CA MET A 47 -5.46 -5.04 -15.93
C MET A 47 -5.38 -4.29 -14.61
N LEU A 48 -4.54 -3.25 -14.48
CA LEU A 48 -4.48 -2.40 -13.29
C LEU A 48 -5.82 -1.72 -13.03
N TYR A 49 -6.48 -1.21 -14.08
CA TYR A 49 -7.81 -0.65 -13.99
C TYR A 49 -8.84 -1.69 -13.51
N GLU A 50 -8.86 -2.86 -14.13
CA GLU A 50 -9.75 -3.97 -13.74
C GLU A 50 -9.48 -4.42 -12.31
N ILE A 51 -8.22 -4.45 -11.87
CA ILE A 51 -7.83 -4.81 -10.51
C ILE A 51 -8.37 -3.77 -9.51
N ILE A 52 -8.20 -2.47 -9.77
CA ILE A 52 -8.68 -1.43 -8.85
C ILE A 52 -10.22 -1.43 -8.80
N SER A 53 -10.87 -1.54 -9.97
CA SER A 53 -12.32 -1.62 -10.07
C SER A 53 -12.87 -2.87 -9.38
N GLY A 54 -12.26 -4.04 -9.63
CA GLY A 54 -12.63 -5.32 -9.05
C GLY A 54 -12.39 -5.39 -7.55
N PHE A 55 -11.24 -4.89 -7.07
CA PHE A 55 -10.92 -4.81 -5.64
C PHE A 55 -11.98 -3.99 -4.88
N TYR A 56 -12.43 -2.89 -5.48
CA TYR A 56 -13.53 -2.10 -4.92
C TYR A 56 -14.89 -2.84 -4.94
N VAL A 57 -15.23 -3.50 -6.05
CA VAL A 57 -16.50 -4.23 -6.19
C VAL A 57 -16.56 -5.40 -5.21
N ASP A 58 -15.49 -6.18 -5.08
CA ASP A 58 -15.40 -7.26 -4.08
C ASP A 58 -15.47 -6.71 -2.65
N TYR A 59 -14.82 -5.57 -2.37
CA TYR A 59 -14.94 -4.88 -1.08
C TYR A 59 -16.39 -4.51 -0.74
N CYS A 60 -17.11 -3.86 -1.66
CA CYS A 60 -18.52 -3.48 -1.45
C CYS A 60 -19.47 -4.66 -1.30
N HIS A 61 -19.16 -5.81 -1.93
CA HIS A 61 -20.06 -6.96 -1.94
C HIS A 61 -19.78 -7.98 -0.83
N ARG A 62 -18.55 -8.08 -0.31
CA ARG A 62 -18.16 -9.15 0.62
C ARG A 62 -18.06 -8.72 2.09
N GLY A 63 -18.24 -7.43 2.36
CA GLY A 63 -18.02 -6.87 3.70
C GLY A 63 -16.53 -6.68 3.96
N ALA A 64 -16.20 -5.61 4.67
CA ALA A 64 -14.84 -5.17 4.94
C ALA A 64 -13.93 -6.31 5.38
N HIS A 65 -12.84 -6.50 4.64
CA HIS A 65 -11.69 -7.22 5.16
C HIS A 65 -10.80 -6.19 5.82
N ASP A 66 -10.86 -6.10 7.14
CA ASP A 66 -10.08 -5.16 7.94
C ASP A 66 -8.58 -5.23 7.54
N GLY A 67 -8.03 -4.11 7.09
CA GLY A 67 -6.59 -3.95 6.82
C GLY A 67 -6.06 -4.46 5.48
N LEU A 68 -6.90 -4.72 4.47
CA LEU A 68 -6.40 -5.13 3.15
C LEU A 68 -5.84 -3.95 2.36
N CYS A 69 -4.52 -3.94 2.18
CA CYS A 69 -3.81 -3.18 1.16
C CYS A 69 -3.34 -4.15 0.05
N LEU A 70 -3.77 -3.91 -1.17
CA LEU A 70 -3.39 -4.71 -2.33
C LEU A 70 -2.09 -4.18 -2.93
N GLN A 71 -1.06 -5.02 -3.02
CA GLN A 71 0.15 -4.69 -3.74
C GLN A 71 0.02 -5.10 -5.21
N VAL A 72 0.24 -4.16 -6.12
CA VAL A 72 0.34 -4.42 -7.56
C VAL A 72 1.75 -4.09 -8.04
N ASN A 73 2.49 -5.11 -8.47
CA ASN A 73 3.78 -4.91 -9.14
C ASN A 73 3.51 -4.54 -10.60
N PHE A 74 3.79 -3.29 -10.97
CA PHE A 74 3.58 -2.76 -12.32
C PHE A 74 4.95 -2.49 -12.97
N GLY A 75 5.49 -3.50 -13.64
CA GLY A 75 6.87 -3.46 -14.14
C GLY A 75 7.89 -3.34 -13.01
N LYS A 76 8.60 -2.21 -12.94
CA LYS A 76 9.56 -1.91 -11.84
C LYS A 76 8.92 -1.18 -10.66
N GLU A 77 7.71 -0.66 -10.83
CA GLU A 77 7.00 0.08 -9.80
C GLU A 77 6.17 -0.86 -8.94
N LYS A 78 5.98 -0.49 -7.67
CA LYS A 78 5.06 -1.15 -6.75
C LYS A 78 3.98 -0.16 -6.37
N PHE A 79 2.73 -0.52 -6.66
CA PHE A 79 1.57 0.26 -6.27
C PHE A 79 0.88 -0.41 -5.09
N PHE A 80 0.48 0.39 -4.11
CA PHE A 80 -0.21 -0.05 -2.91
C PHE A 80 -1.60 0.55 -2.94
N ILE A 81 -2.61 -0.28 -3.19
CA ILE A 81 -3.99 0.16 -3.34
C ILE A 81 -4.68 -0.09 -2.00
N PRO A 82 -5.06 0.97 -1.27
CA PRO A 82 -5.83 0.83 -0.06
C PRO A 82 -7.28 0.45 -0.39
N GLN A 83 -7.97 -0.01 0.63
CA GLN A 83 -9.42 0.05 0.66
C GLN A 83 -9.87 1.52 0.67
N MET A 84 -10.76 1.88 -0.27
CA MET A 84 -11.27 3.24 -0.48
C MET A 84 -12.80 3.23 -0.57
N ASP A 85 -13.41 4.38 -0.30
CA ASP A 85 -14.85 4.55 -0.52
C ASP A 85 -15.23 4.63 -2.02
N LEU A 86 -16.53 4.69 -2.33
CA LEU A 86 -17.04 4.79 -3.70
C LEU A 86 -16.54 6.03 -4.43
N LYS A 87 -16.45 7.15 -3.72
CA LYS A 87 -16.14 8.46 -4.29
C LYS A 87 -14.66 8.50 -4.69
N SER A 88 -13.79 8.11 -3.77
CA SER A 88 -12.36 7.97 -3.95
C SER A 88 -12.02 6.96 -5.03
N THR A 89 -12.67 5.79 -5.05
CA THR A 89 -12.45 4.80 -6.11
C THR A 89 -12.81 5.36 -7.48
N LYS A 90 -13.99 6.00 -7.62
CA LYS A 90 -14.39 6.63 -8.88
C LYS A 90 -13.41 7.71 -9.33
N ALA A 91 -12.88 8.51 -8.39
CA ALA A 91 -11.88 9.52 -8.70
C ALA A 91 -10.57 8.89 -9.20
N THR A 92 -10.08 7.83 -8.55
CA THR A 92 -8.88 7.10 -8.95
C THR A 92 -9.03 6.47 -10.33
N LEU A 93 -10.15 5.80 -10.61
CA LEU A 93 -10.43 5.21 -11.92
C LEU A 93 -10.47 6.28 -13.03
N ALA A 94 -11.08 7.44 -12.77
CA ALA A 94 -11.11 8.55 -13.72
C ALA A 94 -9.71 9.10 -14.05
N VAL A 95 -8.80 9.14 -13.06
CA VAL A 95 -7.39 9.52 -13.29
C VAL A 95 -6.70 8.49 -14.18
N ILE A 96 -6.91 7.20 -13.95
CA ILE A 96 -6.32 6.13 -14.77
C ILE A 96 -6.86 6.18 -16.20
N ASP A 97 -8.17 6.35 -16.38
CA ASP A 97 -8.81 6.49 -17.70
C ASP A 97 -8.23 7.66 -18.51
N ALA A 98 -8.00 8.81 -17.85
CA ALA A 98 -7.39 9.98 -18.50
C ALA A 98 -5.93 9.73 -18.96
N LEU A 99 -5.25 8.77 -18.32
CA LEU A 99 -3.85 8.43 -18.58
C LEU A 99 -3.69 7.25 -19.56
N ASP A 100 -4.60 6.28 -19.58
CA ASP A 100 -4.47 4.97 -20.26
C ASP A 100 -4.08 5.09 -21.74
N VAL A 101 -4.80 5.90 -22.52
CA VAL A 101 -4.54 6.06 -23.97
C VAL A 101 -3.12 6.55 -24.27
N LYS A 102 -2.47 7.23 -23.30
CA LYS A 102 -1.21 7.94 -23.49
C LYS A 102 -0.05 7.35 -22.67
N ILE A 103 -0.31 6.51 -21.66
CA ILE A 103 0.69 6.07 -20.68
C ILE A 103 1.85 5.28 -21.31
N PHE A 104 1.60 4.54 -22.39
CA PHE A 104 2.65 3.78 -23.09
C PHE A 104 3.49 4.62 -24.03
N PHE A 105 2.93 5.70 -24.54
CA PHE A 105 3.59 6.54 -25.54
C PHE A 105 4.23 7.78 -24.93
N ARG A 106 3.85 8.14 -23.69
CA ARG A 106 4.25 9.40 -23.06
C ARG A 106 4.77 9.15 -21.66
N ARG A 107 6.08 9.35 -21.49
CA ARG A 107 6.76 9.37 -20.18
C ARG A 107 6.01 10.20 -19.14
N ARG A 108 5.51 11.38 -19.51
CA ARG A 108 4.73 12.27 -18.63
C ARG A 108 3.45 11.61 -18.07
N CYS A 109 2.81 10.72 -18.81
CA CYS A 109 1.62 10.01 -18.34
C CYS A 109 1.97 8.89 -17.36
N ARG A 110 3.13 8.24 -17.51
CA ARG A 110 3.66 7.30 -16.50
C ARG A 110 3.99 8.02 -15.20
N GLU A 111 4.69 9.15 -15.30
CA GLU A 111 4.99 10.01 -14.15
C GLU A 111 3.69 10.49 -13.47
N GLY A 112 2.65 10.81 -14.24
CA GLY A 112 1.32 11.14 -13.72
C GLY A 112 0.67 10.00 -12.94
N LEU A 113 0.73 8.76 -13.45
CA LEU A 113 0.21 7.59 -12.74
C LEU A 113 1.00 7.35 -11.44
N THR A 114 2.34 7.35 -11.51
CA THR A 114 3.19 7.18 -10.33
C THR A 114 2.86 8.23 -9.26
N LYS A 115 2.77 9.51 -9.62
CA LYS A 115 2.42 10.58 -8.69
C LYS A 115 1.06 10.37 -8.05
N HIS A 116 0.06 9.94 -8.82
CA HIS A 116 -1.25 9.62 -8.28
C HIS A 116 -1.20 8.45 -7.30
N MET A 117 -0.49 7.37 -7.65
CA MET A 117 -0.34 6.19 -6.78
C MET A 117 0.49 6.48 -5.52
N GLU A 118 1.38 7.47 -5.54
CA GLU A 118 2.12 7.92 -4.35
C GLU A 118 1.22 8.70 -3.37
N GLN A 119 0.11 9.28 -3.84
CA GLN A 119 -0.86 10.04 -3.03
C GLN A 119 -2.13 9.24 -2.70
N ILE A 120 -2.24 7.98 -3.15
CA ILE A 120 -3.47 7.19 -3.01
C ILE A 120 -3.85 6.90 -1.55
N TYR A 121 -2.88 6.96 -0.62
CA TYR A 121 -3.14 6.81 0.81
C TYR A 121 -4.10 7.86 1.38
N LEU A 122 -4.18 9.05 0.76
CA LEU A 122 -5.12 10.12 1.14
C LEU A 122 -6.58 9.81 0.78
N GLN A 123 -6.80 8.77 -0.02
CA GLN A 123 -8.12 8.35 -0.49
C GLN A 123 -8.74 7.25 0.40
N ALA A 124 -8.04 6.84 1.45
CA ALA A 124 -8.45 5.78 2.35
C ALA A 124 -8.80 6.34 3.73
N GLU A 125 -9.66 5.62 4.44
CA GLU A 125 -9.94 5.92 5.85
C GLU A 125 -8.69 5.65 6.72
N HIS A 126 -8.60 6.39 7.82
CA HIS A 126 -7.41 6.61 8.66
C HIS A 126 -6.40 5.46 8.71
N ASP A 127 -6.78 4.28 9.20
CA ASP A 127 -5.86 3.15 9.42
C ASP A 127 -5.31 2.58 8.11
N ASN A 128 -6.18 2.41 7.11
CA ASN A 128 -5.81 1.94 5.78
C ASN A 128 -4.92 2.95 5.04
N GLY A 129 -5.16 4.24 5.27
CA GLY A 129 -4.32 5.33 4.79
C GLY A 129 -2.90 5.25 5.37
N CYS A 130 -2.78 5.09 6.69
CA CYS A 130 -1.49 4.97 7.37
C CYS A 130 -0.70 3.75 6.86
N LEU A 131 -1.31 2.57 6.83
CA LEU A 131 -0.64 1.35 6.36
C LEU A 131 -0.19 1.48 4.89
N THR A 132 -0.99 2.14 4.05
CA THR A 132 -0.64 2.39 2.65
C THR A 132 0.51 3.37 2.52
N ALA A 133 0.50 4.47 3.28
CA ALA A 133 1.59 5.45 3.30
C ALA A 133 2.92 4.81 3.73
N ILE A 134 2.92 3.99 4.78
CA ILE A 134 4.07 3.21 5.24
C ILE A 134 4.62 2.36 4.09
N ASN A 135 3.74 1.67 3.37
CA ASN A 135 4.14 0.77 2.29
C ASN A 135 4.72 1.49 1.07
N ILE A 136 4.11 2.61 0.69
CA ILE A 136 4.61 3.48 -0.37
C ILE A 136 6.01 3.98 0.02
N TYR A 137 6.15 4.57 1.22
CA TYR A 137 7.42 5.15 1.67
C TYR A 137 8.53 4.12 1.76
N LYS A 138 8.27 2.96 2.40
CA LYS A 138 9.23 1.86 2.54
C LYS A 138 9.74 1.31 1.21
N ASN A 139 8.93 1.39 0.15
CA ASN A 139 9.29 0.87 -1.18
C ASN A 139 9.66 1.97 -2.19
N MET A 140 9.70 3.22 -1.75
CA MET A 140 10.05 4.35 -2.60
C MET A 140 11.58 4.39 -2.82
N PRO A 141 12.06 4.56 -4.07
CA PRO A 141 13.49 4.73 -4.33
C PRO A 141 14.04 5.98 -3.66
N GLN A 142 15.31 5.95 -3.22
CA GLN A 142 15.98 7.06 -2.52
C GLN A 142 15.79 8.42 -3.19
N LYS A 143 15.95 8.48 -4.53
CA LYS A 143 15.77 9.74 -5.28
C LYS A 143 14.36 10.33 -5.18
N ARG A 144 13.33 9.49 -4.98
CA ARG A 144 11.95 9.93 -4.80
C ARG A 144 11.65 10.28 -3.34
N LEU A 145 12.33 9.65 -2.37
CA LEU A 145 12.24 10.05 -0.96
C LEU A 145 12.68 11.50 -0.74
N GLU A 146 13.67 11.96 -1.52
CA GLU A 146 14.17 13.34 -1.50
C GLU A 146 13.29 14.33 -2.30
N SER A 147 12.26 13.85 -2.99
CA SER A 147 11.34 14.70 -3.76
C SER A 147 10.24 15.31 -2.88
N GLU A 148 9.52 16.31 -3.40
CA GLU A 148 8.34 16.90 -2.76
C GLU A 148 7.33 15.83 -2.30
N ALA A 149 7.00 14.86 -3.17
CA ALA A 149 6.09 13.78 -2.83
C ALA A 149 6.63 12.87 -1.70
N GLY A 150 7.94 12.63 -1.68
CA GLY A 150 8.59 11.88 -0.60
C GLY A 150 8.52 12.61 0.74
N GLN A 151 8.73 13.93 0.73
CA GLN A 151 8.61 14.77 1.92
C GLN A 151 7.15 14.85 2.41
N GLU A 152 6.18 15.01 1.50
CA GLU A 152 4.75 15.00 1.85
C GLU A 152 4.35 13.71 2.60
N ILE A 153 4.79 12.54 2.10
CA ILE A 153 4.51 11.26 2.77
C ILE A 153 5.21 11.19 4.13
N ARG A 154 6.46 11.66 4.22
CA ARG A 154 7.19 11.69 5.48
C ARG A 154 6.48 12.58 6.51
N GLU A 155 6.07 13.78 6.13
CA GLU A 155 5.32 14.70 6.98
C GLU A 155 4.01 14.08 7.46
N TYR A 156 3.28 13.42 6.57
CA TYR A 156 2.07 12.67 6.93
C TYR A 156 2.37 11.57 7.96
N LEU A 157 3.39 10.73 7.73
CA LEU A 157 3.78 9.66 8.65
C LEU A 157 4.26 10.20 10.00
N THR A 158 4.97 11.33 10.01
CA THR A 158 5.37 12.03 11.24
C THR A 158 4.15 12.51 12.02
N ALA A 159 3.20 13.16 11.35
CA ALA A 159 1.97 13.65 11.97
C ALA A 159 1.11 12.51 12.54
N MET A 160 1.08 11.37 11.88
CA MET A 160 0.32 10.18 12.29
C MET A 160 1.10 9.26 13.24
N SER A 161 2.38 9.55 13.53
CA SER A 161 3.29 8.63 14.21
C SER A 161 2.78 8.15 15.57
N GLU A 162 2.22 9.04 16.40
CA GLU A 162 1.67 8.64 17.69
C GLU A 162 0.51 7.64 17.53
N SER A 163 -0.40 7.90 16.59
CA SER A 163 -1.55 7.03 16.34
C SER A 163 -1.13 5.67 15.80
N ILE A 164 -0.15 5.64 14.89
CA ILE A 164 0.41 4.40 14.32
C ILE A 164 1.05 3.56 15.43
N LEU A 165 1.91 4.17 16.26
CA LEU A 165 2.61 3.45 17.34
C LEU A 165 1.63 2.88 18.37
N LEU A 166 0.64 3.67 18.80
CA LEU A 166 -0.37 3.21 19.76
C LEU A 166 -1.20 2.05 19.17
N TRP A 167 -1.60 2.16 17.90
CA TRP A 167 -2.37 1.12 17.23
C TRP A 167 -1.58 -0.18 17.09
N ASP A 168 -0.34 -0.13 16.62
CA ASP A 168 0.51 -1.31 16.45
C ASP A 168 0.74 -2.04 17.78
N LEU A 169 0.89 -1.29 18.88
CA LEU A 169 1.04 -1.84 20.24
C LEU A 169 -0.26 -2.43 20.77
N GLU A 170 -1.39 -1.73 20.62
CA GLU A 170 -2.70 -2.19 21.09
C GLU A 170 -3.18 -3.43 20.34
N MET A 171 -2.87 -3.52 19.05
CA MET A 171 -3.16 -4.68 18.21
C MET A 171 -2.11 -5.78 18.30
N GLN A 172 -1.04 -5.60 19.09
CA GLN A 172 0.06 -6.56 19.25
C GLN A 172 0.67 -6.98 17.90
N LEU A 173 1.05 -5.98 17.10
CA LEU A 173 1.61 -6.15 15.76
C LEU A 173 3.13 -5.83 15.74
N PRO A 174 3.99 -6.62 16.41
CA PRO A 174 5.40 -6.28 16.61
C PRO A 174 6.20 -6.14 15.31
N LYS A 175 5.83 -6.89 14.27
CA LYS A 175 6.45 -6.77 12.95
C LYS A 175 6.10 -5.44 12.26
N GLN A 176 4.85 -4.97 12.40
CA GLN A 176 4.43 -3.70 11.82
C GLN A 176 5.06 -2.53 12.57
N LEU A 177 5.08 -2.61 13.91
CA LEU A 177 5.79 -1.65 14.76
C LEU A 177 7.26 -1.51 14.35
N GLY A 178 7.97 -2.64 14.24
CA GLY A 178 9.37 -2.66 13.81
C GLY A 178 9.55 -2.07 12.42
N ASP A 179 8.68 -2.44 11.46
CA ASP A 179 8.71 -1.90 10.10
C ASP A 179 8.52 -0.38 10.06
N PHE A 180 7.60 0.17 10.85
CA PHE A 180 7.37 1.61 10.93
C PHE A 180 8.53 2.35 11.59
N LEU A 181 9.05 1.85 12.71
CA LEU A 181 10.15 2.46 13.44
C LEU A 181 11.46 2.54 12.63
N GLN A 182 11.66 1.64 11.66
CA GLN A 182 12.79 1.69 10.73
C GLN A 182 12.66 2.82 9.70
N LEU A 183 11.47 3.41 9.52
CA LEU A 183 11.28 4.55 8.64
C LEU A 183 11.72 5.87 9.28
N ASP A 184 12.03 5.87 10.58
CA ASP A 184 12.57 7.04 11.28
C ASP A 184 11.69 8.31 11.12
N CYS A 185 10.37 8.10 11.06
CA CYS A 185 9.37 9.17 10.94
C CYS A 185 8.81 9.63 12.29
N ALA A 186 8.97 8.86 13.37
CA ALA A 186 8.49 9.23 14.69
C ALA A 186 9.45 10.22 15.38
N PRO A 187 8.97 11.40 15.84
CA PRO A 187 9.79 12.32 16.62
C PRO A 187 10.20 11.73 17.98
N PRO A 188 11.37 12.09 18.52
CA PRO A 188 11.82 11.59 19.82
C PRO A 188 10.83 11.85 20.95
N GLU A 189 10.16 12.99 20.98
CA GLU A 189 9.15 13.32 22.01
C GLU A 189 7.95 12.36 21.94
N ILE A 190 7.56 11.94 20.74
CA ILE A 190 6.48 10.97 20.54
C ILE A 190 6.94 9.56 20.95
N LEU A 191 8.17 9.18 20.60
CA LEU A 191 8.74 7.89 21.01
C LEU A 191 8.81 7.77 22.54
N GLU A 192 9.31 8.79 23.23
CA GLU A 192 9.38 8.84 24.70
C GLU A 192 8.00 8.79 25.34
N LYS A 193 7.04 9.58 24.81
CA LYS A 193 5.67 9.62 25.29
C LYS A 193 5.00 8.26 25.20
N VAL A 194 5.04 7.61 24.02
CA VAL A 194 4.40 6.30 23.81
C VAL A 194 5.12 5.23 24.63
N PHE A 195 6.45 5.23 24.65
CA PHE A 195 7.24 4.26 25.40
C PHE A 195 6.91 4.31 26.90
N SER A 196 6.85 5.51 27.48
CA SER A 196 6.52 5.70 28.89
C SER A 196 5.09 5.29 29.21
N ALA A 197 4.14 5.60 28.33
CA ALA A 197 2.72 5.31 28.54
C ALA A 197 2.38 3.81 28.42
N LYS A 198 3.10 3.05 27.59
CA LYS A 198 2.83 1.63 27.30
C LYS A 198 3.91 0.69 27.84
N TYR A 199 4.84 1.18 28.67
CA TYR A 199 6.02 0.41 29.08
C TYR A 199 5.70 -0.96 29.67
N ASP A 200 4.74 -1.03 30.58
CA ASP A 200 4.42 -2.28 31.27
C ASP A 200 3.69 -3.28 30.36
N ASP A 201 2.99 -2.78 29.33
CA ASP A 201 2.19 -3.59 28.40
C ASP A 201 3.00 -4.13 27.21
N MET A 202 4.16 -3.53 26.91
CA MET A 202 5.01 -3.94 25.79
C MET A 202 5.74 -5.26 26.05
N SER A 203 5.76 -6.11 25.04
CA SER A 203 6.65 -7.27 24.95
C SER A 203 8.13 -6.85 24.90
N ILE A 204 9.02 -7.83 25.11
CA ILE A 204 10.48 -7.59 25.06
C ILE A 204 10.91 -7.11 23.67
N ASP A 205 10.32 -7.65 22.60
CA ASP A 205 10.66 -7.27 21.22
C ASP A 205 10.23 -5.83 20.92
N GLU A 206 9.01 -5.45 21.32
CA GLU A 206 8.50 -4.08 21.14
C GLU A 206 9.32 -3.06 21.92
N LYS A 207 9.70 -3.39 23.17
CA LYS A 207 10.64 -2.57 23.97
C LYS A 207 11.97 -2.40 23.26
N SER A 208 12.51 -3.47 22.70
CA SER A 208 13.77 -3.42 21.95
C SER A 208 13.66 -2.52 20.73
N TYR A 209 12.57 -2.60 19.96
CA TYR A 209 12.37 -1.75 18.78
C TYR A 209 12.24 -0.28 19.15
N MET A 210 11.46 0.04 20.18
CA MET A 210 11.26 1.43 20.65
C MET A 210 12.58 2.04 21.15
N LEU A 211 13.33 1.32 22.00
CA LEU A 211 14.62 1.80 22.51
C LEU A 211 15.66 2.01 21.42
N ASP A 212 15.69 1.14 20.42
CA ASP A 212 16.58 1.29 19.26
C ASP A 212 16.19 2.51 18.40
N ALA A 213 14.89 2.75 18.21
CA ALA A 213 14.39 3.94 17.52
C ALA A 213 14.72 5.24 18.27
N MET A 214 14.55 5.26 19.59
CA MET A 214 14.93 6.41 20.43
C MET A 214 16.42 6.72 20.31
N ARG A 215 17.28 5.70 20.42
CA ARG A 215 18.74 5.88 20.24
C ARG A 215 19.11 6.43 18.87
N ARG A 216 18.42 5.98 17.80
CA ARG A 216 18.61 6.53 16.45
C ARG A 216 18.18 7.99 16.36
N ALA A 217 17.07 8.35 16.99
CA ALA A 217 16.57 9.73 17.03
C ALA A 217 17.57 10.66 17.73
N GLU A 218 18.05 10.32 18.93
CA GLU A 218 19.06 11.08 19.67
C GLU A 218 20.34 11.31 18.82
N LYS A 219 20.80 10.27 18.12
CA LYS A 219 21.98 10.37 17.26
C LYS A 219 21.76 11.32 16.08
N ARG A 220 20.55 11.42 15.54
CA ARG A 220 20.22 12.35 14.45
C ARG A 220 20.25 13.79 14.94
N GLU A 221 19.60 14.08 16.07
CA GLU A 221 19.59 15.42 16.65
C GLU A 221 21.01 15.91 16.94
N ALA A 222 21.84 15.06 17.58
CA ALA A 222 23.23 15.41 17.88
C ALA A 222 24.04 15.78 16.62
N ASN A 223 23.75 15.18 15.47
CA ASN A 223 24.42 15.50 14.20
C ASN A 223 23.89 16.79 13.57
N GLU A 224 22.60 17.10 13.72
CA GLU A 224 22.01 18.35 13.22
C GLU A 224 22.50 19.58 13.99
N PHE A 225 22.74 19.45 15.31
CA PHE A 225 23.33 20.52 16.14
C PHE A 225 24.86 20.68 15.99
N SER A 226 25.51 19.81 15.22
CA SER A 226 26.97 19.84 15.00
C SER A 226 27.38 20.46 13.64
N LEU A 227 26.41 20.96 12.86
CA LEU A 227 26.58 21.63 11.55
C LEU A 227 26.33 23.14 11.66
#